data_AF-A0A1Y1QHL8-F1
#
_entry.id   AF-A0A1Y1QHL8-F1
#
_cell.length_a   1.000
_cell.length_b   1.000
_cell.length_c   1.000
_cell.angle_alpha   90.00
_cell.angle_beta   90.00
_cell.angle_gamma   90.00
#
_symmetry.space_group_name_H-M   'P 1'
#
loop_
_entity.id
_entity.type
_entity.pdbx_description
1 polymer ?
#
loop_
_entity_poly.entity_id
_entity_poly.type
_entity_poly.pdbx_seq_one_letter_code
_entity_poly.pdbx_strand_id
1 'polypeptide(L)'
;SCQCKDYANRETLVPECLHLTPDNLDELYWMPPSCAYRLLHEGKHLPSWHHLVSGDKQSIHRMKQSVIGRFTYAAEVNETEWEDRVVTWPLKKKM
;
A
#
# COMPACT_ATOMS: atom_id res chain seq x y z
N SER A 1 7.12 2.51 -12.84
CA SER A 1 7.25 1.66 -11.64
C SER A 1 6.43 2.27 -10.52
N CYS A 2 5.82 1.50 -9.61
CA CYS A 2 5.07 2.02 -8.45
C CYS A 2 5.97 2.10 -7.22
N GLN A 3 7.00 2.93 -7.26
CA GLN A 3 8.03 2.97 -6.23
C GLN A 3 8.39 4.41 -5.89
N CYS A 4 8.79 4.63 -4.63
CA CYS A 4 9.35 5.89 -4.18
C CYS A 4 10.64 6.20 -4.95
N LYS A 5 10.82 7.44 -5.39
CA LYS A 5 12.01 7.88 -6.13
C LYS A 5 13.23 8.05 -5.21
N ASP A 6 13.00 8.47 -3.97
CA ASP A 6 14.04 8.62 -2.94
C ASP A 6 13.55 8.00 -1.62
N TYR A 7 13.63 6.67 -1.55
CA TYR A 7 13.18 5.94 -0.37
C TYR A 7 14.06 6.22 0.85
N ALA A 8 15.34 6.56 0.65
CA ALA A 8 16.29 6.80 1.74
C ALA A 8 15.95 8.09 2.51
N ASN A 9 15.54 9.15 1.80
CA ASN A 9 15.21 10.44 2.40
C ASN A 9 13.69 10.68 2.55
N ARG A 10 12.86 9.65 2.41
CA ARG A 10 11.39 9.77 2.34
C ARG A 10 10.76 10.51 3.52
N GLU A 11 11.29 10.33 4.73
CA GLU A 11 10.76 10.93 5.97
C GLU A 11 11.16 12.41 6.08
N THR A 12 12.32 12.78 5.55
CA THR A 12 12.74 14.20 5.45
C THR A 12 11.92 14.94 4.40
N LEU A 13 11.66 14.29 3.25
CA LEU A 13 10.93 14.89 2.13
C LEU A 13 9.42 14.94 2.37
N VAL A 14 8.87 13.93 3.04
CA VAL A 14 7.44 13.79 3.34
C VAL A 14 7.32 13.36 4.81
N PRO A 15 7.16 14.30 5.75
CA PRO A 15 7.07 14.00 7.18
C PRO A 15 5.94 13.01 7.53
N GLU A 16 4.87 13.00 6.72
CA GLU A 16 3.73 12.09 6.85
C GLU A 16 3.98 10.68 6.24
N CYS A 17 5.19 10.39 5.78
CA CYS A 17 5.52 9.08 5.22
C CYS A 17 5.53 8.02 6.33
N LEU A 18 4.49 7.17 6.34
CA LEU A 18 4.31 6.12 7.35
C LEU A 18 5.53 5.18 7.46
N HIS A 19 6.11 5.12 8.67
CA HIS A 19 7.12 4.15 9.04
C HIS A 19 6.46 2.94 9.70
N LEU A 20 6.52 1.76 9.09
CA LEU A 20 5.91 0.53 9.62
C LEU A 20 6.92 -0.21 10.51
N THR A 21 6.58 -0.43 11.77
CA THR A 21 7.34 -1.28 12.70
C THR A 21 6.42 -2.38 13.24
N PRO A 22 6.96 -3.50 13.76
CA PRO A 22 6.15 -4.48 14.49
C PRO A 22 5.37 -3.86 15.65
N ASP A 23 5.92 -2.83 16.30
CA ASP A 23 5.35 -2.21 17.51
C ASP A 23 4.14 -1.30 17.22
N ASN A 24 4.01 -0.78 16.00
CA ASN A 24 2.91 0.14 15.65
C ASN A 24 1.78 -0.51 14.85
N LEU A 25 1.80 -1.83 14.66
CA LEU A 25 0.79 -2.53 13.85
C LEU A 25 -0.62 -2.46 14.44
N ASP A 26 -0.74 -2.37 15.77
CA ASP A 26 -2.03 -2.21 16.47
C ASP A 26 -2.78 -0.92 16.06
N GLU A 27 -2.04 0.14 15.68
CA GLU A 27 -2.60 1.44 15.31
C GLU A 27 -3.08 1.49 13.84
N LEU A 28 -2.79 0.44 13.06
CA LEU A 28 -2.96 0.43 11.60
C LEU A 28 -4.25 -0.24 11.12
N TYR A 29 -5.31 -0.23 11.94
CA TYR A 29 -6.61 -0.81 11.62
C TYR A 29 -7.25 -0.20 10.35
N TRP A 30 -6.88 1.02 9.99
CA TRP A 30 -7.33 1.76 8.82
C TRP A 30 -6.67 1.29 7.51
N MET A 31 -5.58 0.52 7.58
CA MET A 31 -4.92 0.00 6.38
C MET A 31 -5.85 -0.94 5.60
N PRO A 32 -5.62 -1.10 4.28
CA PRO A 32 -6.39 -2.01 3.44
C PRO A 32 -6.58 -3.40 4.06
N PRO A 33 -7.76 -4.03 3.92
CA PRO A 33 -8.02 -5.38 4.43
C PRO A 33 -7.12 -6.46 3.81
N SER A 34 -6.44 -6.14 2.71
CA SER A 34 -5.44 -6.99 2.05
C SER A 34 -3.99 -6.66 2.43
N CYS A 35 -3.75 -5.72 3.36
CA CYS A 35 -2.40 -5.35 3.78
C CYS A 35 -1.72 -6.55 4.47
N ALA A 36 -0.54 -6.94 3.97
CA ALA A 36 0.18 -8.11 4.49
C ALA A 36 0.54 -7.97 5.96
N TYR A 37 1.03 -6.79 6.39
CA TYR A 37 1.38 -6.52 7.78
C TYR A 37 0.18 -6.67 8.71
N ARG A 38 -0.95 -6.06 8.34
CA ARG A 38 -2.21 -6.17 9.07
C ARG A 38 -2.70 -7.63 9.14
N LEU A 39 -2.72 -8.36 8.02
CA LEU A 39 -3.18 -9.74 7.99
C LEU A 39 -2.34 -10.63 8.91
N LEU A 40 -1.01 -10.50 8.84
CA LEU A 40 -0.10 -11.28 9.68
C LEU A 40 -0.25 -10.92 11.15
N HIS A 41 -0.40 -9.63 11.47
CA HIS A 41 -0.65 -9.16 12.83
C HIS A 41 -1.96 -9.72 13.40
N GLU A 42 -3.03 -9.78 12.59
CA GLU A 42 -4.33 -10.38 12.96
C GLU A 42 -4.33 -11.92 12.94
N GLY A 43 -3.17 -12.58 12.74
CA GLY A 43 -3.07 -14.05 12.67
C GLY A 43 -3.73 -14.68 11.44
N LYS A 44 -3.99 -13.89 10.38
CA LYS A 44 -4.63 -14.34 9.14
C LYS A 44 -3.58 -14.78 8.11
N HIS A 45 -4.00 -15.69 7.23
CA HIS A 45 -3.18 -16.10 6.10
C HIS A 45 -3.09 -15.01 5.03
N LEU A 46 -1.92 -14.95 4.38
CA LEU A 46 -1.74 -14.17 3.16
C LEU A 46 -2.51 -14.82 2.01
N PRO A 47 -3.11 -14.05 1.09
CA PRO A 47 -3.78 -14.59 -0.08
C PRO A 47 -2.82 -15.41 -0.95
N SER A 48 -3.34 -16.42 -1.67
CA SER A 48 -2.54 -17.31 -2.53
C SER A 48 -1.79 -16.57 -3.65
N TRP A 49 -2.27 -15.39 -4.05
CA TRP A 49 -1.64 -14.52 -5.03
C TRP A 49 -0.58 -13.58 -4.43
N HIS A 50 -0.37 -13.57 -3.12
CA HIS A 50 0.66 -12.74 -2.50
C HIS A 50 2.04 -13.32 -2.79
N HIS A 51 3.02 -12.49 -3.17
CA HIS A 51 4.34 -12.95 -3.61
C HIS A 51 5.11 -13.79 -2.57
N LEU A 52 4.89 -13.55 -1.26
CA LEU A 52 5.46 -14.37 -0.18
C LEU A 52 4.88 -15.80 -0.13
N VAL A 53 3.70 -16.02 -0.72
CA VAL A 53 3.04 -17.33 -0.84
C VAL A 53 3.29 -17.93 -2.21
N SER A 54 3.12 -17.15 -3.29
CA SER A 54 3.25 -17.63 -4.67
C SER A 54 4.69 -17.72 -5.18
N GLY A 55 5.67 -17.12 -4.50
CA GLY A 55 7.06 -16.96 -4.96
C GLY A 55 7.24 -15.99 -6.14
N ASP A 56 6.19 -15.73 -6.91
CA ASP A 56 6.20 -14.79 -8.04
C ASP A 56 5.77 -13.38 -7.61
N LYS A 57 6.59 -12.36 -7.89
CA LYS A 57 6.23 -10.94 -7.66
C LYS A 57 5.20 -10.40 -8.65
N GLN A 58 5.06 -11.02 -9.82
CA GLN A 58 4.12 -10.58 -10.86
C GLN A 58 2.67 -11.03 -10.60
N SER A 59 2.46 -12.00 -9.69
CA SER A 59 1.14 -12.51 -9.33
C SER A 59 0.20 -11.41 -8.81
N ILE A 60 0.70 -10.51 -7.96
CA ILE A 60 -0.07 -9.37 -7.41
C ILE A 60 -0.58 -8.44 -8.54
N HIS A 61 0.22 -8.26 -9.58
CA HIS A 61 -0.11 -7.41 -10.73
C HIS A 61 -1.13 -8.08 -11.64
N ARG A 62 -0.93 -9.37 -11.96
CA ARG A 62 -1.88 -10.17 -12.75
C ARG A 62 -3.25 -10.26 -12.09
N MET A 63 -3.28 -10.38 -10.76
CA MET A 63 -4.52 -10.41 -9.98
C MET A 63 -5.13 -9.03 -9.71
N LYS A 64 -4.52 -7.95 -10.24
CA LYS A 64 -4.96 -6.55 -10.06
C LYS A 64 -5.04 -6.13 -8.59
N GLN A 65 -4.20 -6.73 -7.73
CA GLN A 65 -4.06 -6.45 -6.30
C GLN A 65 -2.90 -5.48 -6.03
N SER A 66 -2.62 -4.61 -6.99
CA SER A 66 -1.59 -3.57 -6.91
C SER A 66 -2.13 -2.26 -7.47
N VAL A 67 -1.54 -1.15 -7.03
CA VAL A 67 -1.86 0.22 -7.48
C VAL A 67 -1.25 0.59 -8.84
N ILE A 68 -0.55 -0.33 -9.51
CA ILE A 68 0.04 -0.06 -10.83
C ILE A 68 -1.02 0.35 -11.85
N GLY A 69 -0.71 1.41 -12.61
CA GLY A 69 -1.64 2.06 -13.54
C GLY A 69 -2.79 2.82 -12.88
N ARG A 70 -2.80 2.94 -11.55
CA ARG A 70 -3.85 3.61 -10.76
C ARG A 70 -3.27 4.62 -9.75
N PHE A 71 -2.06 5.12 -10.00
CA PHE A 71 -1.39 6.10 -9.16
C PHE A 71 -0.73 7.17 -10.04
N THR A 72 -0.43 8.32 -9.45
CA THR A 72 0.36 9.40 -10.05
C THR A 72 1.39 9.88 -9.01
N TYR A 73 2.48 10.48 -9.45
CA TYR A 73 3.46 11.04 -8.53
C TYR A 73 2.95 12.38 -7.99
N ALA A 74 3.09 12.61 -6.68
CA ALA A 74 2.64 13.86 -6.06
C ALA A 74 3.24 15.10 -6.74
N ALA A 75 4.51 15.04 -7.16
CA ALA A 75 5.20 16.11 -7.88
C ALA A 75 4.63 16.42 -9.29
N GLU A 76 3.75 15.58 -9.83
CA GLU A 76 3.10 15.76 -11.14
C GLU A 76 1.68 16.34 -11.01
N VAL A 77 1.21 16.61 -9.79
CA VAL A 77 -0.15 17.06 -9.48
C VAL A 77 -0.09 18.29 -8.59
N ASN A 78 -0.93 19.29 -8.85
CA ASN A 78 -1.02 20.45 -7.97
C ASN A 78 -1.54 20.02 -6.58
N GLU A 79 -0.97 20.57 -5.51
CA GLU A 79 -1.39 20.26 -4.13
C GLU A 79 -2.89 20.49 -3.90
N THR A 80 -3.48 21.49 -4.57
CA THR A 80 -4.92 21.77 -4.46
C THR A 80 -5.80 20.66 -5.04
N GLU A 81 -5.25 19.78 -5.88
CA GLU A 81 -5.96 18.65 -6.51
C GLU A 81 -5.70 17.32 -5.78
N TRP A 82 -4.92 17.31 -4.69
CA TRP A 82 -4.57 16.06 -4.01
C TRP A 82 -5.79 15.40 -3.35
N GLU A 83 -6.65 16.18 -2.71
CA GLU A 83 -7.84 15.67 -2.02
C GLU A 83 -8.84 15.02 -2.99
N ASP A 84 -8.98 15.56 -4.21
CA ASP A 84 -9.84 15.03 -5.28
C ASP A 84 -9.39 13.64 -5.77
N ARG A 85 -8.17 13.22 -5.41
CA ARG A 85 -7.58 11.93 -5.82
C ARG A 85 -7.63 10.88 -4.72
N VAL A 86 -8.21 11.21 -3.56
CA VAL A 86 -8.47 10.22 -2.50
C VAL A 86 -9.54 9.24 -2.98
N VAL A 87 -9.28 7.94 -2.78
CA VAL A 87 -10.14 6.86 -3.26
C VAL A 87 -10.61 5.97 -2.11
N THR A 88 -11.83 5.44 -2.21
CA THR A 88 -12.40 4.53 -1.19
C THR A 88 -12.02 3.06 -1.40
N TRP A 89 -11.51 2.71 -2.57
CA TRP A 89 -10.85 1.42 -2.77
C TRP A 89 -9.41 1.55 -2.23
N PRO A 90 -8.77 0.51 -1.69
CA PRO A 90 -9.17 -0.90 -1.57
C PRO A 90 -9.91 -1.25 -0.26
N LEU A 91 -10.45 -0.27 0.46
CA LEU A 91 -11.03 -0.48 1.80
C LEU A 91 -12.23 -1.43 1.80
N LYS A 92 -12.86 -1.65 0.65
CA LYS A 92 -13.87 -2.69 0.44
C LYS A 92 -13.19 -4.02 0.13
N LYS A 93 -13.38 -5.02 0.98
CA LYS A 93 -12.99 -6.41 0.67
C LYS A 93 -13.77 -6.85 -0.57
N LYS A 94 -13.06 -7.24 -1.63
CA LYS A 94 -13.72 -7.91 -2.76
C LYS A 94 -14.21 -9.26 -2.23
N MET A 95 -15.53 -9.45 -2.23
CA MET A 95 -16.16 -10.75 -1.97
C MET A 95 -15.71 -11.77 -3.02
#